data_AF-A0A542Y497-F1
#
_entry.id   AF-A0A542Y497-F1
#
_cell.length_a   1.000
_cell.length_b   1.000
_cell.length_c   1.000
_cell.angle_alpha   90.00
_cell.angle_beta   90.00
_cell.angle_gamma   90.00
#
_symmetry.space_group_name_H-M   'P 1'
#
loop_
_entity.id
_entity.type
_entity.pdbx_description
1 polymer ?
#
loop_
_entity_poly.entity_id
_entity_poly.type
_entity_poly.pdbx_seq_one_letter_code
_entity_poly.pdbx_strand_id
1 'polypeptide(L)'
;MESSSEQGAAPDSLSRDPSSAAAQLAELERLQRPEEGLAPSRGYSALMILLALMMSAYVALFLFAYGGRGAVGAEGTYPASMLLLVPVICASALSQGGRERYGVRVRESATTIGLWVLFLAGFLTLGIANYAGSGYPGWLNVVMPICVFLLMGLRPLRQFASRSTRKNEEWEPARLSGAARTTSVLVGVVLAAQLIASALPFAAAVTGVIVMVAFIPMLFAWRSNFGLPNVGFEWGPAQWACFVVAVAVAFGSSASVVGGASWGWPWAIGAAASVVLVMTVAAFLPTTRRR
;
A
#
# COMPACT_ATOMS: atom_id res chain seq x y z
N MET A 1 -26.70 -69.40 -33.02
CA MET A 1 -27.22 -68.89 -34.30
C MET A 1 -28.46 -68.07 -33.97
N GLU A 2 -28.30 -66.84 -33.48
CA GLU A 2 -28.04 -65.60 -34.24
C GLU A 2 -29.18 -65.22 -35.19
N SER A 3 -29.95 -64.21 -34.78
CA SER A 3 -30.50 -63.08 -35.56
C SER A 3 -31.35 -62.26 -34.56
N SER A 4 -30.94 -61.11 -33.99
CA SER A 4 -30.77 -59.77 -34.62
C SER A 4 -31.90 -59.52 -35.62
N SER A 5 -32.77 -58.52 -35.57
CA SER A 5 -32.76 -57.10 -35.19
C SER A 5 -34.18 -56.62 -35.61
N GLU A 6 -34.88 -55.65 -35.04
CA GLU A 6 -34.59 -54.22 -34.97
C GLU A 6 -35.61 -53.63 -33.99
N GLN A 7 -35.15 -53.27 -32.80
CA GLN A 7 -35.91 -52.43 -31.89
C GLN A 7 -35.48 -51.00 -32.20
N GLY A 8 -36.23 -50.35 -33.09
CA GLY A 8 -36.08 -48.94 -33.41
C GLY A 8 -36.37 -48.09 -32.19
N ALA A 9 -35.35 -47.88 -31.36
CA ALA A 9 -35.37 -46.87 -30.31
C ALA A 9 -35.38 -45.50 -31.01
N ALA A 10 -36.56 -44.88 -31.04
CA ALA A 10 -36.69 -43.47 -31.32
C ALA A 10 -35.74 -42.71 -30.37
N PRO A 11 -34.96 -41.73 -30.87
CA PRO A 11 -34.13 -40.92 -30.00
C PRO A 11 -35.07 -40.23 -29.01
N ASP A 12 -34.87 -40.55 -27.72
CA ASP A 12 -35.40 -39.79 -26.60
C ASP A 12 -35.19 -38.32 -26.96
N SER A 13 -36.31 -37.67 -27.29
CA SER A 13 -36.39 -36.23 -27.30
C SER A 13 -35.99 -35.82 -25.91
N LEU A 14 -34.71 -35.44 -25.75
CA LEU A 14 -34.20 -34.70 -24.62
C LEU A 14 -35.15 -33.53 -24.46
N SER A 15 -36.15 -33.73 -23.61
CA SER A 15 -36.98 -32.71 -23.05
C SER A 15 -35.98 -31.81 -22.34
N ARG A 16 -35.52 -30.79 -23.08
CA ARG A 16 -34.91 -29.60 -22.51
C ARG A 16 -35.97 -29.02 -21.61
N ASP A 17 -36.00 -29.54 -20.40
CA ASP A 17 -36.94 -29.15 -19.39
C ASP A 17 -36.66 -27.66 -19.12
N PRO A 18 -37.58 -26.76 -19.50
CA PRO A 18 -37.35 -25.33 -19.36
C PRO A 18 -37.13 -24.95 -17.89
N SER A 19 -37.57 -25.80 -16.96
CA SER A 19 -37.28 -25.68 -15.53
C SER A 19 -35.79 -25.84 -15.19
N SER A 20 -35.06 -26.71 -15.92
CA SER A 20 -33.61 -26.92 -15.73
C SER A 20 -32.78 -25.77 -16.27
N ALA A 21 -33.21 -25.15 -17.38
CA ALA A 21 -32.55 -23.97 -17.95
C ALA A 21 -32.77 -22.74 -17.07
N ALA A 22 -33.98 -22.56 -16.53
CA ALA A 22 -34.28 -21.49 -15.58
C ALA A 22 -33.54 -21.68 -14.24
N ALA A 23 -33.43 -22.91 -13.75
CA ALA A 23 -32.63 -23.22 -12.56
C ALA A 23 -31.13 -23.00 -12.80
N GLN A 24 -30.60 -23.39 -13.96
CA GLN A 24 -29.20 -23.13 -14.33
C GLN A 24 -28.92 -21.64 -14.54
N LEU A 25 -29.86 -20.87 -15.09
CA LEU A 25 -29.77 -19.42 -15.20
C LEU A 25 -29.87 -18.74 -13.84
N ALA A 26 -30.70 -19.23 -12.92
CA ALA A 26 -30.79 -18.72 -11.55
C ALA A 26 -29.53 -19.08 -10.73
N GLU A 27 -28.96 -20.26 -10.94
CA GLU A 27 -27.69 -20.69 -10.34
C GLU A 27 -26.52 -19.88 -10.93
N LEU A 28 -26.51 -19.66 -12.26
CA LEU A 28 -25.56 -18.77 -12.92
C LEU A 28 -25.75 -17.33 -12.47
N GLU A 29 -26.96 -16.79 -12.32
CA GLU A 29 -27.21 -15.46 -11.75
C GLU A 29 -26.83 -15.41 -10.26
N ARG A 30 -26.91 -16.52 -9.53
CA ARG A 30 -26.44 -16.60 -8.15
C ARG A 30 -24.91 -16.62 -8.05
N LEU A 31 -24.25 -17.22 -9.04
CA LEU A 31 -22.79 -17.31 -9.16
C LEU A 31 -22.16 -16.09 -9.88
N GLN A 32 -22.91 -15.46 -10.79
CA GLN A 32 -22.58 -14.27 -11.58
C GLN A 32 -23.14 -13.00 -10.97
N ARG A 33 -24.07 -13.08 -10.00
CA ARG A 33 -24.31 -11.99 -9.08
C ARG A 33 -22.91 -11.60 -8.67
N PRO A 34 -22.44 -10.40 -9.08
CA PRO A 34 -21.24 -9.87 -8.48
C PRO A 34 -21.47 -10.00 -6.98
N GLU A 35 -20.45 -10.24 -6.16
CA GLU A 35 -20.59 -10.26 -4.71
C GLU A 35 -21.17 -8.91 -4.21
N GLU A 36 -22.45 -8.65 -4.44
CA GLU A 36 -23.21 -7.41 -4.28
C GLU A 36 -23.49 -7.18 -2.80
N GLY A 37 -23.10 -8.13 -1.95
CA GLY A 37 -23.07 -8.02 -0.50
C GLY A 37 -21.73 -7.61 0.12
N LEU A 38 -20.64 -7.46 -0.65
CA LEU A 38 -19.33 -7.06 -0.12
C LEU A 38 -18.92 -5.66 -0.62
N ALA A 39 -19.83 -4.69 -0.53
CA ALA A 39 -19.41 -3.29 -0.62
C ALA A 39 -18.26 -3.06 0.38
N PRO A 40 -17.06 -2.61 -0.07
CA PRO A 40 -15.91 -2.47 0.80
C PRO A 40 -16.24 -1.55 1.97
N SER A 41 -15.72 -1.90 3.15
CA SER A 41 -15.96 -1.10 4.36
C SER A 41 -15.39 0.32 4.18
N ARG A 42 -15.98 1.31 4.86
CA ARG A 42 -15.45 2.69 4.84
C ARG A 42 -13.99 2.75 5.33
N GLY A 43 -13.63 1.89 6.28
CA GLY A 43 -12.26 1.76 6.79
C GLY A 43 -11.28 1.27 5.72
N TYR A 44 -11.69 0.31 4.89
CA TYR A 44 -10.90 -0.15 3.75
C TYR A 44 -10.70 0.96 2.72
N SER A 45 -11.77 1.68 2.33
CA SER A 45 -11.65 2.79 1.38
C SER A 45 -10.73 3.90 1.93
N ALA A 46 -10.82 4.23 3.21
CA ALA A 46 -9.91 5.18 3.85
C ALA A 46 -8.45 4.71 3.82
N LEU A 47 -8.18 3.43 4.11
CA LEU A 47 -6.84 2.85 4.01
C LEU A 47 -6.28 2.93 2.59
N MET A 48 -7.10 2.64 1.58
CA MET A 48 -6.67 2.70 0.18
C MET A 48 -6.43 4.14 -0.30
N ILE A 49 -7.25 5.10 0.13
CA ILE A 49 -7.02 6.54 -0.14
C ILE A 49 -5.70 6.99 0.52
N LEU A 50 -5.45 6.54 1.74
CA LEU A 50 -4.22 6.84 2.45
C LEU A 50 -2.99 6.28 1.72
N LEU A 51 -3.04 5.02 1.28
CA LEU A 51 -1.96 4.41 0.52
C LEU A 51 -1.74 5.12 -0.83
N ALA A 52 -2.81 5.51 -1.51
CA ALA A 52 -2.75 6.32 -2.73
C ALA A 52 -2.08 7.69 -2.49
N LEU A 53 -2.40 8.34 -1.37
CA LEU A 53 -1.79 9.61 -0.98
C LEU A 53 -0.29 9.45 -0.69
N MET A 54 0.10 8.42 0.07
CA MET A 54 1.51 8.13 0.36
C MET A 54 2.31 7.86 -0.92
N MET A 55 1.78 7.05 -1.84
CA MET A 55 2.44 6.76 -3.11
C MET A 55 2.53 7.98 -4.03
N SER A 56 1.47 8.78 -4.10
CA SER A 56 1.46 10.04 -4.85
C SER A 56 2.51 11.01 -4.31
N ALA A 57 2.55 11.20 -2.99
CA ALA A 57 3.54 12.05 -2.35
C ALA A 57 4.98 11.52 -2.56
N TYR A 58 5.17 10.19 -2.58
CA TYR A 58 6.47 9.58 -2.81
C TYR A 58 6.96 9.89 -4.22
N VAL A 59 6.09 9.69 -5.23
CA VAL A 59 6.41 10.01 -6.63
C VAL A 59 6.67 11.50 -6.80
N ALA A 60 5.90 12.37 -6.13
CA ALA A 60 6.14 13.81 -6.15
C ALA A 60 7.54 14.14 -5.62
N LEU A 61 7.86 13.71 -4.40
CA LEU A 61 9.16 13.98 -3.77
C LEU A 61 10.31 13.40 -4.59
N PHE A 62 10.15 12.20 -5.15
CA PHE A 62 11.15 11.62 -6.05
C PHE A 62 11.38 12.50 -7.28
N LEU A 63 10.32 12.86 -7.99
CA LEU A 63 10.44 13.68 -9.20
C LEU A 63 10.97 15.09 -8.91
N PHE A 64 10.57 15.72 -7.80
CA PHE A 64 11.09 17.02 -7.40
C PHE A 64 12.54 16.97 -6.92
N ALA A 65 12.93 15.92 -6.19
CA ALA A 65 14.31 15.72 -5.78
C ALA A 65 15.21 15.64 -7.02
N TYR A 66 14.84 14.79 -7.98
CA TYR A 66 15.66 14.56 -9.17
C TYR A 66 15.52 15.67 -10.22
N GLY A 67 14.34 16.26 -10.42
CA GLY A 67 14.07 17.21 -11.51
C GLY A 67 14.68 18.62 -11.33
N GLY A 68 15.14 18.96 -10.12
CA GLY A 68 15.64 20.32 -9.80
C GLY A 68 17.16 20.48 -9.80
N ARG A 69 17.95 19.40 -9.88
CA ARG A 69 19.42 19.46 -9.76
C ARG A 69 20.06 18.65 -10.88
N GLY A 70 20.80 19.34 -11.78
CA GLY A 70 21.66 18.68 -12.76
C GLY A 70 22.68 17.74 -12.08
N ALA A 71 23.29 16.86 -12.87
CA ALA A 71 24.16 15.75 -12.41
C ALA A 71 25.25 16.12 -11.37
N VAL A 72 25.62 17.40 -11.26
CA VAL A 72 26.65 17.92 -10.35
C VAL A 72 26.12 18.16 -8.91
N GLY A 73 24.80 18.19 -8.69
CA GLY A 73 24.16 18.37 -7.36
C GLY A 73 23.59 17.10 -6.73
N ALA A 74 23.96 15.91 -7.24
CA ALA A 74 23.36 14.63 -6.88
C ALA A 74 23.67 14.14 -5.46
N GLU A 75 24.75 14.64 -4.83
CA GLU A 75 25.24 14.16 -3.53
C GLU A 75 24.22 14.35 -2.38
N GLY A 76 23.43 15.42 -2.41
CA GLY A 76 22.38 15.68 -1.41
C GLY A 76 21.00 15.08 -1.72
N THR A 77 20.83 14.48 -2.90
CA THR A 77 19.50 14.19 -3.48
C THR A 77 19.13 12.71 -3.38
N TYR A 78 20.11 11.83 -3.53
CA TYR A 78 19.96 10.38 -3.38
C TYR A 78 19.49 9.92 -1.97
N PRO A 79 19.93 10.53 -0.85
CA PRO A 79 19.43 10.17 0.46
C PRO A 79 17.93 10.44 0.61
N ALA A 80 17.44 11.56 0.06
CA ALA A 80 16.06 12.02 0.22
C ALA A 80 15.02 11.03 -0.34
N SER A 81 15.27 10.41 -1.49
CA SER A 81 14.39 9.40 -2.08
C SER A 81 14.50 8.04 -1.38
N MET A 82 15.71 7.64 -0.96
CA MET A 82 15.93 6.37 -0.27
C MET A 82 15.32 6.36 1.14
N LEU A 83 15.29 7.50 1.82
CA LEU A 83 14.62 7.68 3.12
C LEU A 83 13.12 7.34 3.06
N LEU A 84 12.48 7.59 1.93
CA LEU A 84 11.04 7.36 1.76
C LEU A 84 10.70 5.93 1.35
N LEU A 85 11.70 5.18 0.86
CA LEU A 85 11.54 3.81 0.40
C LEU A 85 11.05 2.90 1.55
N VAL A 86 11.64 3.03 2.74
CA VAL A 86 11.27 2.25 3.93
C VAL A 86 9.80 2.46 4.33
N PRO A 87 9.32 3.70 4.58
CA PRO A 87 7.92 3.92 4.91
C PRO A 87 6.96 3.40 3.84
N VAL A 88 7.31 3.51 2.56
CA VAL A 88 6.49 2.97 1.45
C VAL A 88 6.42 1.44 1.50
N ILE A 89 7.54 0.77 1.74
CA ILE A 89 7.58 -0.69 1.88
C ILE A 89 6.80 -1.13 3.11
N CYS A 90 7.02 -0.49 4.27
CA CYS A 90 6.28 -0.80 5.48
C CYS A 90 4.79 -0.64 5.23
N ALA A 91 4.36 0.47 4.63
CA ALA A 91 2.96 0.70 4.28
C ALA A 91 2.42 -0.37 3.32
N SER A 92 3.20 -0.77 2.32
CA SER A 92 2.81 -1.80 1.36
C SER A 92 2.62 -3.15 2.04
N ALA A 93 3.58 -3.58 2.87
CA ALA A 93 3.51 -4.84 3.60
C ALA A 93 2.39 -4.85 4.66
N LEU A 94 2.25 -3.77 5.44
CA LEU A 94 1.18 -3.59 6.43
C LEU A 94 -0.20 -3.57 5.74
N SER A 95 -0.30 -2.94 4.56
CA SER A 95 -1.57 -2.85 3.84
C SER A 95 -2.08 -4.22 3.40
N GLN A 96 -1.21 -5.20 3.13
CA GLN A 96 -1.64 -6.56 2.80
C GLN A 96 -2.45 -7.17 3.95
N GLY A 97 -1.94 -7.06 5.18
CA GLY A 97 -2.68 -7.43 6.39
C GLY A 97 -3.94 -6.62 6.63
N GLY A 98 -3.88 -5.31 6.38
CA GLY A 98 -5.04 -4.42 6.47
C GLY A 98 -6.15 -4.81 5.50
N ARG A 99 -5.82 -5.26 4.28
CA ARG A 99 -6.79 -5.77 3.29
C ARG A 99 -7.47 -7.05 3.81
N GLU A 100 -6.70 -7.96 4.41
CA GLU A 100 -7.22 -9.19 5.02
C GLU A 100 -8.16 -8.89 6.20
N ARG A 101 -7.83 -7.89 7.02
CA ARG A 101 -8.66 -7.44 8.15
C ARG A 101 -10.08 -7.05 7.72
N TYR A 102 -10.20 -6.37 6.58
CA TYR A 102 -11.49 -5.96 6.03
C TYR A 102 -12.16 -7.03 5.15
N GLY A 103 -11.57 -8.23 5.05
CA GLY A 103 -12.13 -9.35 4.29
C GLY A 103 -12.18 -9.13 2.79
N VAL A 104 -11.42 -8.16 2.26
CA VAL A 104 -11.51 -7.77 0.84
C VAL A 104 -10.51 -8.56 0.01
N ARG A 105 -11.01 -9.58 -0.70
CA ARG A 105 -10.25 -10.31 -1.73
C ARG A 105 -10.39 -9.62 -3.09
N VAL A 106 -9.83 -8.41 -3.24
CA VAL A 106 -9.81 -7.79 -4.58
C VAL A 106 -8.80 -8.53 -5.44
N ARG A 107 -9.30 -9.25 -6.45
CA ARG A 107 -8.49 -9.68 -7.59
C ARG A 107 -8.26 -8.45 -8.47
N GLU A 108 -7.00 -8.03 -8.60
CA GLU A 108 -6.68 -6.90 -9.46
C GLU A 108 -6.96 -7.28 -10.92
N SER A 109 -7.64 -6.38 -11.65
CA SER A 109 -7.94 -6.63 -13.05
C SER A 109 -6.65 -6.57 -13.88
N ALA A 110 -6.54 -7.38 -14.93
CA ALA A 110 -5.39 -7.36 -15.84
C ALA A 110 -5.13 -5.95 -16.41
N THR A 111 -6.20 -5.17 -16.64
CA THR A 111 -6.13 -3.77 -17.08
C THR A 111 -5.48 -2.87 -16.03
N THR A 112 -5.79 -3.06 -14.75
CA THR A 112 -5.16 -2.33 -13.64
C THR A 112 -3.66 -2.64 -13.56
N ILE A 113 -3.30 -3.92 -13.72
CA ILE A 113 -1.90 -4.36 -13.76
C ILE A 113 -1.18 -3.73 -14.96
N GLY A 114 -1.80 -3.73 -16.15
CA GLY A 114 -1.25 -3.09 -17.35
C GLY A 114 -1.01 -1.60 -17.17
N LEU A 115 -1.97 -0.88 -16.58
CA LEU A 115 -1.83 0.55 -16.23
C LEU A 115 -0.68 0.78 -15.25
N TRP A 116 -0.52 -0.10 -14.26
CA TRP A 116 0.59 -0.05 -13.31
C TRP A 116 1.95 -0.25 -13.98
N VAL A 117 2.06 -1.26 -14.84
CA VAL A 117 3.30 -1.53 -15.58
C VAL A 117 3.64 -0.35 -16.48
N LEU A 118 2.66 0.21 -17.19
CA LEU A 118 2.85 1.39 -18.03
C LEU A 118 3.29 2.61 -17.20
N PHE A 119 2.66 2.83 -16.04
CA PHE A 119 3.03 3.92 -15.15
C PHE A 119 4.44 3.74 -14.59
N LEU A 120 4.80 2.53 -14.14
CA LEU A 120 6.13 2.21 -13.65
C LEU A 120 7.18 2.39 -14.75
N ALA A 121 6.89 1.95 -15.97
CA ALA A 121 7.75 2.17 -17.12
C ALA A 121 7.93 3.67 -17.39
N GLY A 122 6.86 4.45 -17.41
CA GLY A 122 6.93 5.92 -17.57
C GLY A 122 7.75 6.59 -16.47
N PHE A 123 7.55 6.22 -15.22
CA PHE A 123 8.31 6.71 -14.07
C PHE A 123 9.81 6.37 -14.17
N LEU A 124 10.15 5.13 -14.52
CA LEU A 124 11.54 4.71 -14.74
C LEU A 124 12.17 5.45 -15.92
N THR A 125 11.42 5.64 -17.01
CA THR A 125 11.90 6.35 -18.20
C THR A 125 12.22 7.81 -17.87
N LEU A 126 11.38 8.48 -17.07
CA LEU A 126 11.65 9.85 -16.59
C LEU A 126 12.88 9.89 -15.68
N GLY A 127 13.03 8.90 -14.79
CA GLY A 127 14.23 8.77 -13.95
C GLY A 127 15.50 8.61 -14.79
N ILE A 128 15.47 7.75 -15.81
CA ILE A 128 16.60 7.51 -16.73
C ILE A 128 16.89 8.73 -17.58
N ALA A 129 15.86 9.37 -18.16
CA ALA A 129 16.02 10.57 -18.98
C ALA A 129 16.68 11.70 -18.18
N ASN A 130 16.28 11.87 -16.93
CA ASN A 130 16.88 12.85 -16.06
C ASN A 130 18.32 12.50 -15.68
N TYR A 131 18.60 11.23 -15.38
CA TYR A 131 19.97 10.76 -15.16
C TYR A 131 20.87 10.96 -16.40
N ALA A 132 20.31 10.74 -17.60
CA ALA A 132 20.98 10.96 -18.88
C ALA A 132 21.17 12.45 -19.23
N GLY A 133 20.65 13.37 -18.41
CA GLY A 133 20.78 14.81 -18.61
C GLY A 133 19.95 15.37 -19.77
N SER A 134 19.05 14.59 -20.37
CA SER A 134 18.17 15.08 -21.46
C SER A 134 17.08 16.03 -20.96
N GLY A 135 16.82 16.02 -19.64
CA GLY A 135 15.78 16.81 -19.00
C GLY A 135 14.37 16.37 -19.43
N TYR A 136 13.37 16.79 -18.67
CA TYR A 136 11.98 16.62 -19.06
C TYR A 136 11.15 17.84 -18.63
N PRO A 137 9.97 18.06 -19.23
CA PRO A 137 9.14 19.21 -18.86
C PRO A 137 8.73 19.19 -17.38
N GLY A 138 9.06 20.23 -16.63
CA GLY A 138 8.85 20.28 -15.17
C GLY A 138 7.38 20.16 -14.72
N TRP A 139 6.40 20.43 -15.59
CA TRP A 139 4.99 20.21 -15.29
C TRP A 139 4.67 18.72 -15.03
N LEU A 140 5.48 17.79 -15.53
CA LEU A 140 5.35 16.35 -15.25
C LEU A 140 5.56 16.02 -13.76
N ASN A 141 6.30 16.84 -13.01
CA ASN A 141 6.48 16.69 -11.56
C ASN A 141 5.17 16.86 -10.79
N VAL A 142 4.20 17.57 -11.36
CA VAL A 142 2.88 17.81 -10.77
C VAL A 142 1.85 16.84 -11.36
N VAL A 143 1.87 16.63 -12.68
CA VAL A 143 0.90 15.77 -13.36
C VAL A 143 1.07 14.30 -12.95
N MET A 144 2.30 13.78 -12.87
CA MET A 144 2.52 12.37 -12.56
C MET A 144 1.98 11.96 -11.17
N PRO A 145 2.26 12.70 -10.07
CA PRO A 145 1.66 12.40 -8.77
C PRO A 145 0.14 12.46 -8.75
N ILE A 146 -0.47 13.41 -9.48
CA ILE A 146 -1.93 13.51 -9.61
C ILE A 146 -2.46 12.27 -10.33
N CYS A 147 -1.82 11.84 -11.42
CA CYS A 147 -2.18 10.62 -12.12
C CYS A 147 -2.08 9.39 -11.22
N VAL A 148 -1.03 9.24 -10.40
CA VAL A 148 -0.92 8.15 -9.41
C VAL A 148 -2.09 8.16 -8.44
N PHE A 149 -2.38 9.34 -7.88
CA PHE A 149 -3.47 9.48 -6.92
C PHE A 149 -4.82 9.14 -7.57
N LEU A 150 -5.06 9.57 -8.81
CA LEU A 150 -6.29 9.24 -9.53
C LEU A 150 -6.35 7.75 -9.87
N LEU A 151 -5.27 7.13 -10.33
CA LEU A 151 -5.23 5.70 -10.67
C LEU A 151 -5.48 4.82 -9.44
N MET A 152 -4.87 5.15 -8.30
CA MET A 152 -4.99 4.37 -7.06
C MET A 152 -6.24 4.73 -6.25
N GLY A 153 -6.52 6.02 -6.14
CA GLY A 153 -7.43 6.61 -5.17
C GLY A 153 -8.82 6.89 -5.72
N LEU A 154 -9.03 7.02 -7.04
CA LEU A 154 -10.34 7.42 -7.59
C LEU A 154 -11.45 6.41 -7.27
N ARG A 155 -11.18 5.11 -7.40
CA ARG A 155 -12.16 4.06 -7.06
C ARG A 155 -12.47 4.04 -5.55
N PRO A 156 -11.47 3.97 -4.64
CA PRO A 156 -11.69 4.11 -3.21
C PRO A 156 -12.42 5.40 -2.81
N LEU A 157 -12.10 6.54 -3.45
CA LEU A 157 -12.71 7.83 -3.18
C LEU A 157 -14.19 7.85 -3.57
N ARG A 158 -14.53 7.34 -4.77
CA ARG A 158 -15.93 7.17 -5.20
C ARG A 158 -16.70 6.26 -4.25
N GLN A 159 -16.10 5.16 -3.81
CA GLN A 159 -16.70 4.25 -2.83
C GLN A 159 -16.93 4.94 -1.48
N PHE A 160 -15.95 5.70 -1.00
CA PHE A 160 -16.04 6.45 0.26
C PHE A 160 -17.12 7.55 0.23
N ALA A 161 -17.29 8.21 -0.92
CA ALA A 161 -18.31 9.23 -1.13
C ALA A 161 -19.73 8.63 -1.30
N SER A 162 -19.82 7.40 -1.79
CA SER A 162 -21.11 6.71 -1.96
C SER A 162 -21.70 6.31 -0.59
N ARG A 163 -23.00 6.54 -0.38
CA ARG A 163 -23.72 6.09 0.83
C ARG A 163 -23.91 4.56 0.90
N SER A 164 -23.45 3.82 -0.10
CA SER A 164 -23.63 2.37 -0.26
C SER A 164 -22.62 1.51 0.52
N THR A 165 -21.69 2.12 1.26
CA THR A 165 -20.74 1.37 2.08
C THR A 165 -21.42 0.70 3.27
N ARG A 166 -21.07 -0.55 3.54
CA ARG A 166 -21.58 -1.34 4.67
C ARG A 166 -21.47 -0.54 5.98
N LYS A 167 -22.57 -0.50 6.75
CA LYS A 167 -22.64 0.12 8.08
C LYS A 167 -21.49 -0.45 8.94
N ASN A 168 -20.83 0.40 9.74
CA ASN A 168 -19.64 0.07 10.53
C ASN A 168 -19.72 -1.36 11.09
N GLU A 169 -18.75 -2.20 10.72
CA GLU A 169 -18.61 -3.52 11.33
C GLU A 169 -18.53 -3.33 12.86
N GLU A 170 -19.24 -4.16 13.62
CA GLU A 170 -19.13 -4.13 15.08
C GLU A 170 -17.74 -4.64 15.44
N TRP A 171 -16.87 -3.71 15.83
CA TRP A 171 -15.53 -4.03 16.30
C TRP A 171 -15.53 -3.98 17.83
N GLU A 172 -15.06 -5.05 18.45
CA GLU A 172 -14.88 -5.10 19.90
C GLU A 172 -13.51 -4.51 20.28
N PRO A 173 -13.41 -3.79 21.41
CA PRO A 173 -12.13 -3.30 21.90
C PRO A 173 -11.22 -4.48 22.24
N ALA A 174 -10.02 -4.46 21.69
CA ALA A 174 -9.00 -5.49 21.86
C ALA A 174 -7.64 -4.84 22.14
N ARG A 175 -6.66 -5.67 22.45
CA ARG A 175 -5.26 -5.27 22.62
C ARG A 175 -4.41 -5.93 21.56
N LEU A 176 -3.41 -5.22 21.04
CA LEU A 176 -2.41 -5.79 20.15
C LEU A 176 -1.68 -6.94 20.86
N SER A 177 -1.36 -7.99 20.11
CA SER A 177 -0.53 -9.10 20.56
C SER A 177 0.88 -8.60 20.92
N GLY A 178 1.57 -9.30 21.82
CA GLY A 178 2.93 -8.92 22.22
C GLY A 178 3.88 -8.77 21.02
N ALA A 179 3.76 -9.66 20.03
CA ALA A 179 4.52 -9.59 18.79
C ALA A 179 4.18 -8.32 17.99
N ALA A 180 2.90 -7.99 17.80
CA ALA A 180 2.49 -6.80 17.06
C ALA A 180 2.91 -5.50 17.73
N ARG A 181 2.94 -5.45 19.07
CA ARG A 181 3.48 -4.30 19.82
C ARG A 181 4.96 -4.10 19.56
N THR A 182 5.75 -5.16 19.71
CA THR A 182 7.19 -5.12 19.47
C THR A 182 7.51 -4.70 18.05
N THR A 183 6.83 -5.28 17.05
CA THR A 183 7.05 -4.90 15.66
C THR A 183 6.62 -3.46 15.38
N SER A 184 5.53 -2.95 15.99
CA SER A 184 5.12 -1.56 15.83
C SER A 184 6.17 -0.58 16.37
N VAL A 185 6.77 -0.88 17.53
CA VAL A 185 7.90 -0.11 18.08
C VAL A 185 9.12 -0.21 17.15
N LEU A 186 9.45 -1.40 16.66
CA LEU A 186 10.57 -1.61 15.74
C LEU A 186 10.41 -0.82 14.44
N VAL A 187 9.20 -0.75 13.87
CA VAL A 187 8.91 0.12 12.71
C VAL A 187 9.25 1.58 13.03
N GLY A 188 8.84 2.08 14.21
CA GLY A 188 9.20 3.42 14.67
C GLY A 188 10.71 3.62 14.81
N VAL A 189 11.42 2.65 15.39
CA VAL A 189 12.89 2.68 15.53
C VAL A 189 13.58 2.71 14.17
N VAL A 190 13.14 1.90 13.20
CA VAL A 190 13.71 1.91 11.85
C VAL A 190 13.47 3.24 11.15
N LEU A 191 12.25 3.79 11.23
CA LEU A 191 11.94 5.12 10.67
C LEU A 191 12.77 6.23 11.34
N ALA A 192 12.98 6.15 12.65
CA ALA A 192 13.81 7.09 13.39
C ALA A 192 15.29 6.97 13.04
N ALA A 193 15.80 5.75 12.88
CA ALA A 193 17.17 5.52 12.40
C ALA A 193 17.38 6.11 11.00
N GLN A 194 16.39 6.00 10.12
CA GLN A 194 16.40 6.65 8.81
C GLN A 194 16.44 8.19 8.94
N LEU A 195 15.58 8.77 9.79
CA LEU A 195 15.60 10.21 10.05
C LEU A 195 16.95 10.71 10.58
N ILE A 196 17.61 9.96 11.47
CA ILE A 196 18.95 10.32 11.95
C ILE A 196 19.98 10.16 10.82
N ALA A 197 19.91 9.07 10.06
CA ALA A 197 20.81 8.83 8.94
C ALA A 197 20.75 9.94 7.89
N SER A 198 19.60 10.59 7.72
CA SER A 198 19.43 11.74 6.81
C SER A 198 20.32 12.94 7.14
N ALA A 199 20.77 13.09 8.40
CA ALA A 199 21.64 14.18 8.84
C ALA A 199 23.14 13.86 8.70
N LEU A 200 23.49 12.64 8.26
CA LEU A 200 24.88 12.22 8.12
C LEU A 200 25.48 12.63 6.76
N PRO A 201 26.78 12.95 6.69
CA PRO A 201 27.47 13.22 5.42
C PRO A 201 27.51 12.00 4.49
N PHE A 202 27.42 10.79 5.04
CA PHE A 202 27.34 9.53 4.29
C PHE A 202 25.93 8.93 4.27
N ALA A 203 24.89 9.78 4.34
CA ALA A 203 23.49 9.39 4.51
C ALA A 203 23.05 8.28 3.55
N ALA A 204 23.50 8.33 2.29
CA ALA A 204 23.18 7.32 1.27
C ALA A 204 23.60 5.90 1.66
N ALA A 205 24.86 5.72 2.07
CA ALA A 205 25.40 4.41 2.44
C ALA A 205 24.76 3.89 3.73
N VAL A 206 24.61 4.74 4.74
CA VAL A 206 23.99 4.39 6.02
C VAL A 206 22.51 4.02 5.84
N THR A 207 21.78 4.80 5.04
CA THR A 207 20.38 4.50 4.68
C THR A 207 20.28 3.14 4.00
N GLY A 208 21.16 2.85 3.03
CA GLY A 208 21.20 1.55 2.34
C GLY A 208 21.45 0.38 3.29
N VAL A 209 22.37 0.53 4.24
CA VAL A 209 22.63 -0.48 5.28
C VAL A 209 21.40 -0.66 6.18
N ILE A 210 20.78 0.42 6.65
CA ILE A 210 19.56 0.35 7.47
C ILE A 210 18.43 -0.34 6.71
N VAL A 211 18.24 0.00 5.42
CA VAL A 211 17.26 -0.66 4.56
C VAL A 211 17.56 -2.15 4.52
N MET A 212 18.78 -2.58 4.16
CA MET A 212 19.13 -4.01 4.10
C MET A 212 18.90 -4.72 5.43
N VAL A 213 19.40 -4.16 6.54
CA VAL A 213 19.32 -4.76 7.88
C VAL A 213 17.88 -4.83 8.36
N ALA A 214 17.01 -3.89 8.00
CA ALA A 214 15.59 -3.95 8.33
C ALA A 214 14.83 -4.92 7.40
N PHE A 215 15.18 -4.96 6.11
CA PHE A 215 14.51 -5.75 5.09
C PHE A 215 14.73 -7.24 5.23
N ILE A 216 15.98 -7.67 5.45
CA ILE A 216 16.32 -9.09 5.48
C ILE A 216 15.50 -9.83 6.56
N PRO A 217 15.50 -9.39 7.83
CA PRO A 217 14.69 -10.03 8.86
C PRO A 217 13.19 -9.97 8.54
N MET A 218 12.72 -8.89 7.93
CA MET A 218 11.32 -8.71 7.57
C MET A 218 10.86 -9.70 6.48
N LEU A 219 11.74 -10.04 5.52
CA LEU A 219 11.48 -11.08 4.53
C LEU A 219 11.42 -12.48 5.18
N PHE A 220 12.34 -12.78 6.10
CA PHE A 220 12.31 -14.05 6.84
C PHE A 220 11.09 -14.15 7.78
N ALA A 221 10.74 -13.05 8.43
CA ALA A 221 9.62 -12.97 9.36
C ALA A 221 8.26 -12.82 8.66
N TRP A 222 8.21 -12.77 7.32
CA TRP A 222 7.00 -12.42 6.56
C TRP A 222 5.77 -13.28 6.91
N ARG A 223 5.97 -14.57 7.14
CA ARG A 223 4.90 -15.53 7.53
C ARG A 223 4.82 -15.79 9.04
N SER A 224 5.64 -15.11 9.84
CA SER A 224 5.67 -15.27 11.29
C SER A 224 4.70 -14.32 11.99
N ASN A 225 4.47 -14.54 13.28
CA ASN A 225 3.67 -13.62 14.12
C ASN A 225 4.26 -12.20 14.19
N PHE A 226 5.55 -12.03 13.91
CA PHE A 226 6.24 -10.73 13.86
C PHE A 226 6.20 -10.06 12.48
N GLY A 227 5.68 -10.75 11.46
CA GLY A 227 5.63 -10.25 10.09
C GLY A 227 4.73 -9.02 9.95
N LEU A 228 5.14 -8.06 9.12
CA LEU A 228 4.34 -6.85 8.87
C LEU A 228 2.90 -7.13 8.39
N PRO A 229 2.62 -8.17 7.57
CA PRO A 229 1.24 -8.48 7.23
C PRO A 229 0.39 -8.80 8.48
N ASN A 230 0.88 -9.62 9.42
CA ASN A 230 0.13 -9.93 10.64
C ASN A 230 -0.10 -8.67 11.50
N VAL A 231 0.90 -7.81 11.59
CA VAL A 231 0.80 -6.53 12.33
C VAL A 231 -0.25 -5.61 11.69
N GLY A 232 -0.23 -5.48 10.37
CA GLY A 232 -1.20 -4.67 9.63
C GLY A 232 -2.64 -5.20 9.74
N PHE A 233 -2.81 -6.51 9.92
CA PHE A 233 -4.09 -7.12 10.23
C PHE A 233 -4.60 -6.73 11.63
N GLU A 234 -3.73 -6.72 12.64
CA GLU A 234 -4.10 -6.37 14.01
C GLU A 234 -4.31 -4.86 14.25
N TRP A 235 -3.68 -4.01 13.43
CA TRP A 235 -3.77 -2.55 13.55
C TRP A 235 -5.19 -2.00 13.36
N GLY A 236 -5.61 -1.20 14.34
CA GLY A 236 -6.84 -0.42 14.28
C GLY A 236 -6.60 0.99 13.71
N PRO A 237 -7.67 1.81 13.62
CA PRO A 237 -7.58 3.16 13.06
C PRO A 237 -6.58 4.07 13.78
N ALA A 238 -6.45 3.94 15.10
CA ALA A 238 -5.52 4.74 15.89
C ALA A 238 -4.06 4.41 15.55
N GLN A 239 -3.72 3.12 15.41
CA GLN A 239 -2.38 2.68 15.02
C GLN A 239 -2.03 3.17 13.61
N TRP A 240 -2.99 3.05 12.68
CA TRP A 240 -2.84 3.61 11.34
C TRP A 240 -2.64 5.13 11.36
N ALA A 241 -3.42 5.87 12.16
CA ALA A 241 -3.24 7.33 12.28
C ALA A 241 -1.84 7.70 12.82
N CYS A 242 -1.36 7.02 13.87
CA CYS A 242 -0.01 7.22 14.39
C CYS A 242 1.07 6.90 13.36
N PHE A 243 0.93 5.81 12.60
CA PHE A 243 1.84 5.48 11.52
C PHE A 243 1.84 6.55 10.42
N VAL A 244 0.67 7.08 10.05
CA VAL A 244 0.57 8.17 9.07
C VAL A 244 1.27 9.43 9.56
N VAL A 245 1.13 9.78 10.83
CA VAL A 245 1.86 10.91 11.42
C VAL A 245 3.37 10.66 11.35
N ALA A 246 3.84 9.46 11.70
CA ALA A 246 5.26 9.11 11.61
C ALA A 246 5.79 9.20 10.18
N VAL A 247 5.02 8.69 9.22
CA VAL A 247 5.32 8.81 7.78
C VAL A 247 5.34 10.28 7.37
N ALA A 248 4.35 11.09 7.77
CA ALA A 248 4.29 12.50 7.43
C ALA A 248 5.51 13.28 7.92
N VAL A 249 6.05 12.94 9.09
CA VAL A 249 7.32 13.49 9.60
C VAL A 249 8.49 13.10 8.67
N ALA A 250 8.56 11.84 8.23
CA ALA A 250 9.58 11.38 7.27
C ALA A 250 9.46 12.03 5.88
N PHE A 251 8.24 12.29 5.43
CA PHE A 251 7.99 13.02 4.19
C PHE A 251 8.35 14.50 4.32
N GLY A 252 7.99 15.13 5.43
CA GLY A 252 8.34 16.52 5.72
C GLY A 252 9.85 16.75 5.85
N SER A 253 10.57 15.80 6.45
CA SER A 253 12.04 15.86 6.51
C SER A 253 12.66 15.75 5.13
N SER A 254 12.23 14.79 4.32
CA SER A 254 12.70 14.63 2.94
C SER A 254 12.39 15.88 2.10
N ALA A 255 11.18 16.43 2.21
CA ALA A 255 10.80 17.68 1.56
C ALA A 255 11.70 18.86 1.96
N SER A 256 12.05 18.95 3.25
CA SER A 256 12.94 20.00 3.78
C SER A 256 14.35 19.89 3.22
N VAL A 257 14.89 18.66 3.14
CA VAL A 257 16.20 18.37 2.53
C VAL A 257 16.20 18.72 1.04
N VAL A 258 15.15 18.34 0.30
CA VAL A 258 15.00 18.67 -1.12
C VAL A 258 14.92 20.19 -1.31
N GLY A 259 14.13 20.88 -0.49
CA GLY A 259 13.95 22.33 -0.51
C GLY A 259 15.17 23.15 -0.10
N GLY A 260 16.28 22.51 0.31
CA GLY A 260 17.51 23.19 0.70
C GLY A 260 17.45 23.87 2.06
N ALA A 261 16.45 23.54 2.89
CA ALA A 261 16.41 23.98 4.27
C ALA A 261 17.53 23.29 5.08
N SER A 262 18.09 23.99 6.07
CA SER A 262 19.15 23.45 6.94
C SER A 262 18.60 22.34 7.85
N TRP A 263 18.53 21.11 7.34
CA TRP A 263 18.14 19.92 8.09
C TRP A 263 19.31 19.42 8.95
N GLY A 264 19.52 20.07 10.09
CA GLY A 264 20.61 19.74 11.02
C GLY A 264 20.27 18.63 12.02
N TRP A 265 21.32 18.14 12.70
CA TRP A 265 21.24 17.11 13.75
C TRP A 265 20.13 17.33 14.80
N PRO A 266 19.92 18.53 15.36
CA PRO A 266 18.88 18.73 16.38
C PRO A 266 17.47 18.44 15.86
N TRP A 267 17.18 18.83 14.61
CA TRP A 267 15.89 18.59 13.96
C TRP A 267 15.69 17.11 13.65
N ALA A 268 16.73 16.44 13.15
CA ALA A 268 16.70 15.01 12.87
C ALA A 268 16.46 14.19 14.14
N ILE A 269 17.14 14.52 15.25
CA ILE A 269 16.97 13.85 16.54
C ILE A 269 15.57 14.10 17.12
N GLY A 270 15.10 15.34 17.09
CA GLY A 270 13.75 15.68 17.54
C GLY A 270 12.66 14.95 16.76
N ALA A 271 12.78 14.93 15.43
CA ALA A 271 11.89 14.20 14.55
C ALA A 271 11.93 12.68 14.83
N ALA A 272 13.14 12.11 14.95
CA ALA A 272 13.32 10.69 15.26
C ALA A 272 12.71 10.30 16.62
N ALA A 273 12.95 11.10 17.66
CA ALA A 273 12.37 10.90 18.99
C ALA A 273 10.84 10.98 18.95
N SER A 274 10.28 11.94 18.21
CA SER A 274 8.84 12.07 18.04
C SER A 274 8.22 10.85 17.35
N VAL A 275 8.88 10.31 16.32
CA VAL A 275 8.43 9.11 15.59
C VAL A 275 8.45 7.88 16.49
N VAL A 276 9.53 7.66 17.25
CA VAL A 276 9.62 6.55 18.21
C VAL A 276 8.53 6.68 19.27
N LEU A 277 8.35 7.88 19.83
CA LEU A 277 7.35 8.13 20.86
C LEU A 277 5.93 7.82 20.33
N VAL A 278 5.57 8.35 19.15
CA VAL A 278 4.26 8.15 18.53
C VAL A 278 4.01 6.68 18.24
N MET A 279 4.99 5.95 17.70
CA MET A 279 4.84 4.52 17.41
C MET A 279 4.82 3.65 18.68
N THR A 280 5.54 4.07 19.72
CA THR A 280 5.49 3.41 21.04
C THR A 280 4.12 3.60 21.67
N VAL A 281 3.59 4.82 21.68
CA VAL A 281 2.22 5.08 22.14
C VAL A 281 1.22 4.25 21.33
N ALA A 282 1.35 4.22 20.00
CA ALA A 282 0.49 3.43 19.13
C ALA A 282 0.46 1.93 19.48
N ALA A 283 1.62 1.37 19.86
CA ALA A 283 1.75 -0.02 20.27
C ALA A 283 0.97 -0.35 21.55
N PHE A 284 0.73 0.63 22.43
CA PHE A 284 0.00 0.42 23.69
C PHE A 284 -1.43 0.95 23.66
N LEU A 285 -1.84 1.65 22.60
CA LEU A 285 -3.23 2.06 22.42
C LEU A 285 -4.14 0.83 22.25
N PRO A 286 -5.41 0.91 22.71
CA PRO A 286 -6.40 -0.11 22.40
C PRO A 286 -6.55 -0.22 20.88
N THR A 287 -6.73 -1.44 20.40
CA THR A 287 -7.12 -1.73 19.03
C THR A 287 -8.55 -2.24 19.03
N THR A 288 -9.05 -2.61 17.86
CA THR A 288 -10.33 -3.27 17.75
C THR A 288 -10.18 -4.60 17.02
N ARG A 289 -11.07 -5.56 17.25
CA ARG A 289 -11.10 -6.84 16.55
C ARG A 289 -12.51 -7.11 16.04
N ARG A 290 -12.61 -7.72 14.86
CA ARG A 290 -13.90 -8.13 14.30
C ARG A 290 -14.48 -9.25 15.16
N ARG A 291 -15.74 -9.09 15.53
CA ARG A 291 -16.52 -10.11 16.26
C ARG A 291 -16.78 -11.34 15.40
#